data_AF-A0A842TP70-F1
#
_entry.id   AF-A0A842TP70-F1
#
_cell.length_a   1.000
_cell.length_b   1.000
_cell.length_c   1.000
_cell.angle_alpha   90.00
_cell.angle_beta   90.00
_cell.angle_gamma   90.00
#
_symmetry.space_group_name_H-M   'P 1'
#
loop_
_entity.id
_entity.type
_entity.pdbx_description
1 polymer ?
#
loop_
_entity_poly.entity_id
_entity_poly.type
_entity_poly.pdbx_seq_one_letter_code
_entity_poly.pdbx_strand_id
1 'polypeptide(L)'
;MELANYAYNDLGARRVAVLRQNTPFGVEHTEDFKKVFEALGGEVVAEESFALTESDVKTEIVKVMEKNPDTIFNLHATGPMLGVLMKQAIELGVEVNWISSFGAQNGPLIKTMLMWSMV
;
A
#
# COMPACT_ATOMS: atom_id res chain seq x y z
N MET A 1 4.58 9.31 10.63
CA MET A 1 3.80 9.12 11.88
C MET A 1 2.30 9.19 11.68
N GLU A 2 1.74 10.25 11.08
CA GLU A 2 0.29 10.43 10.92
C GLU A 2 -0.38 9.26 10.17
N LEU A 3 0.24 8.78 9.09
CA LEU A 3 -0.35 7.71 8.28
C LEU A 3 -0.42 6.34 8.97
N ALA A 4 0.58 6.01 9.79
CA ALA A 4 0.55 4.79 10.61
C ALA A 4 -0.53 4.88 11.69
N ASN A 5 -0.72 6.06 12.29
CA ASN A 5 -1.80 6.31 13.24
C ASN A 5 -3.16 6.20 12.57
N TYR A 6 -3.33 6.80 11.40
CA TYR A 6 -4.57 6.70 10.61
C TYR A 6 -4.87 5.26 10.22
N ALA A 7 -3.89 4.53 9.68
CA ALA A 7 -4.05 3.12 9.31
C ALA A 7 -4.51 2.26 10.50
N TYR A 8 -3.87 2.42 11.66
CA TYR A 8 -4.18 1.60 12.82
C TYR A 8 -5.48 2.02 13.53
N ASN A 9 -5.62 3.32 13.83
CA ASN A 9 -6.70 3.82 14.69
C ASN A 9 -7.99 4.07 13.91
N ASP A 10 -7.91 4.62 12.69
CA ASP A 10 -9.09 5.07 11.94
C ASP A 10 -9.55 4.02 10.93
N LEU A 11 -8.62 3.34 10.26
CA LEU A 11 -8.93 2.28 9.28
C LEU A 11 -8.97 0.88 9.89
N GLY A 12 -8.51 0.71 11.13
CA GLY A 12 -8.53 -0.58 11.81
C GLY A 12 -7.55 -1.60 11.24
N ALA A 13 -6.54 -1.18 10.47
CA ALA A 13 -5.52 -2.08 9.93
C ALA A 13 -4.74 -2.77 11.05
N ARG A 14 -4.50 -4.07 10.92
CA ARG A 14 -3.73 -4.87 11.89
C ARG A 14 -2.61 -5.65 11.24
N ARG A 15 -2.80 -6.11 9.99
CA ARG A 15 -1.83 -6.88 9.21
C ARG A 15 -1.54 -6.15 7.90
N VAL A 16 -0.49 -5.35 7.89
CA VAL A 16 -0.11 -4.53 6.75
C VAL A 16 0.98 -5.23 5.94
N ALA A 17 0.81 -5.30 4.63
CA ALA A 17 1.93 -5.55 3.73
C ALA A 17 2.38 -4.25 3.05
N VAL A 18 3.67 -4.12 2.78
CA VAL A 18 4.25 -2.93 2.17
C VAL A 18 4.72 -3.22 0.75
N LEU A 19 4.31 -2.36 -0.18
CA LEU A 19 4.84 -2.28 -1.55
C LEU A 19 5.48 -0.91 -1.73
N ARG A 20 6.81 -0.85 -1.78
CA ARG A 20 7.56 0.42 -1.86
C ARG A 20 8.44 0.53 -3.10
N GLN A 21 8.74 1.76 -3.48
CA GLN A 21 9.80 2.02 -4.45
C GLN A 21 11.19 1.64 -3.87
N ASN A 22 12.06 1.10 -4.72
CA ASN A 22 13.45 0.81 -4.37
C ASN A 22 14.34 2.06 -4.48
N THR A 23 14.06 3.06 -3.65
CA THR A 23 14.83 4.32 -3.54
C THR A 23 15.11 4.64 -2.08
N PRO A 24 16.14 5.45 -1.75
CA PRO A 24 16.40 5.87 -0.37
C PRO A 24 15.17 6.49 0.30
N PHE A 25 14.43 7.31 -0.44
CA PHE A 25 13.18 7.91 0.01
C PHE A 25 12.13 6.84 0.36
N GLY A 26 11.92 5.83 -0.50
CA GLY A 26 10.99 4.74 -0.22
C GLY A 26 11.39 3.90 1.00
N VAL A 27 12.70 3.65 1.19
CA VAL A 27 13.21 2.92 2.35
C VAL A 27 12.98 3.70 3.64
N GLU A 28 13.42 4.96 3.70
CA GLU A 28 13.32 5.79 4.92
C GLU A 28 11.87 5.93 5.40
N HIS A 29 10.94 6.21 4.48
CA HIS A 29 9.53 6.40 4.84
C HIS A 29 8.83 5.09 5.21
N THR A 30 9.26 3.96 4.62
CA THR A 30 8.77 2.63 5.01
C THR A 30 9.20 2.31 6.43
N GLU A 31 10.47 2.53 6.77
CA GLU A 31 10.97 2.28 8.13
C GLU A 31 10.27 3.17 9.16
N ASP A 32 10.04 4.44 8.85
CA ASP A 32 9.29 5.36 9.71
C ASP A 32 7.84 4.91 9.92
N PHE A 33 7.17 4.40 8.88
CA PHE A 33 5.83 3.84 9.00
C PHE A 33 5.84 2.59 9.87
N LYS A 34 6.71 1.62 9.57
CA LYS A 34 6.79 0.31 10.25
C LYS A 34 7.00 0.50 11.74
N LYS A 35 7.99 1.33 12.11
CA LYS A 35 8.31 1.66 13.51
C LYS A 35 7.09 2.15 14.29
N VAL A 36 6.29 3.03 13.70
CA VAL A 36 5.11 3.60 14.37
C VAL A 36 3.94 2.61 14.37
N PHE A 37 3.69 1.93 13.26
CA PHE A 37 2.60 0.98 13.14
C PHE A 37 2.78 -0.23 14.08
N GLU A 38 4.00 -0.75 14.17
CA GLU A 38 4.35 -1.83 15.10
C GLU A 38 4.29 -1.37 16.55
N ALA A 39 4.71 -0.13 16.85
CA ALA A 39 4.58 0.44 18.19
C ALA A 39 3.12 0.62 18.63
N LEU A 40 2.19 0.77 17.69
CA LEU A 40 0.74 0.80 17.95
C LEU A 40 0.14 -0.61 18.12
N GLY A 41 0.92 -1.67 17.88
CA GLY A 41 0.49 -3.06 17.96
C GLY A 41 0.01 -3.65 16.64
N GLY A 42 0.29 -2.99 15.51
CA GLY A 42 0.11 -3.56 14.18
C GLY A 42 1.25 -4.51 13.80
N GLU A 43 1.04 -5.33 12.79
CA GLU A 43 2.01 -6.28 12.25
C GLU A 43 2.30 -5.98 10.79
N VAL A 44 3.58 -5.85 10.45
CA VAL A 44 4.02 -5.72 9.06
C VAL A 44 4.37 -7.12 8.55
N VAL A 45 3.48 -7.69 7.74
CA VAL A 45 3.52 -9.13 7.39
C VAL A 45 4.40 -9.43 6.18
N ALA A 46 4.65 -8.41 5.35
CA ALA A 46 5.48 -8.50 4.15
C ALA A 46 6.00 -7.11 3.76
N GLU A 47 7.14 -7.06 3.10
CA GLU A 47 7.67 -5.87 2.44
C GLU A 47 8.34 -6.29 1.14
N GLU A 48 7.80 -5.84 0.01
CA GLU A 48 8.43 -5.99 -1.30
C GLU A 48 8.72 -4.61 -1.91
N SER A 49 9.66 -4.58 -2.86
CA SER A 49 10.07 -3.36 -3.53
C SER A 49 10.09 -3.50 -5.04
N PHE A 50 9.80 -2.40 -5.75
CA PHE A 50 9.83 -2.32 -7.20
C PHE A 50 10.68 -1.14 -7.67
N ALA A 51 11.23 -1.24 -8.89
CA ALA A 51 11.89 -0.11 -9.54
C ALA A 51 10.84 0.90 -10.06
N LEU A 52 11.19 2.19 -10.13
CA LEU A 52 10.29 3.22 -10.67
C LEU A 52 10.01 3.07 -12.17
N THR A 53 10.89 2.39 -12.88
CA THR A 53 10.77 2.07 -14.31
C THR A 53 10.12 0.71 -14.55
N GLU A 54 9.67 0.04 -13.49
CA GLU A 54 9.10 -1.29 -13.60
C GLU A 54 7.79 -1.25 -14.37
N SER A 55 7.60 -2.24 -15.25
CA SER A 55 6.38 -2.38 -16.05
C SER A 55 5.54 -3.58 -15.62
N ASP A 56 6.13 -4.49 -14.84
CA ASP A 56 5.46 -5.65 -14.26
C ASP A 56 5.86 -5.81 -12.78
N VAL A 57 4.87 -5.69 -11.90
CA VAL A 57 5.00 -5.84 -10.44
C VAL A 57 4.10 -6.94 -9.89
N LYS A 58 3.58 -7.84 -10.75
CA LYS A 58 2.67 -8.92 -10.34
C LYS A 58 3.32 -9.86 -9.32
N THR A 59 4.61 -10.13 -9.48
CA THR A 59 5.35 -11.02 -8.58
C THR A 59 5.38 -10.45 -7.16
N GLU A 60 5.68 -9.16 -7.03
CA GLU A 60 5.72 -8.44 -5.76
C GLU A 60 4.34 -8.41 -5.11
N ILE A 61 3.28 -8.15 -5.90
CA ILE A 61 1.88 -8.18 -5.43
C ILE A 61 1.52 -9.58 -4.90
N VAL A 62 1.85 -10.65 -5.63
CA VAL A 62 1.53 -12.02 -5.21
C VAL A 62 2.23 -12.36 -3.90
N LYS A 63 3.53 -12.09 -3.79
CA LYS A 63 4.31 -12.36 -2.57
C LYS A 63 3.75 -11.65 -1.33
N VAL A 64 3.32 -10.39 -1.47
CA VAL A 64 2.70 -9.70 -0.33
C VAL A 64 1.34 -10.28 0.03
N MET A 65 0.55 -10.68 -0.97
CA MET A 65 -0.77 -11.28 -0.76
C MET A 65 -0.70 -12.68 -0.14
N GLU A 66 0.35 -13.46 -0.41
CA GLU A 66 0.61 -14.75 0.25
C GLU A 66 0.72 -14.65 1.77
N LYS A 67 0.98 -13.45 2.31
CA LYS A 67 1.04 -13.19 3.75
C LYS A 67 -0.30 -12.82 4.38
N ASN A 68 -1.38 -12.86 3.60
CA ASN A 68 -2.75 -12.52 4.02
C ASN A 68 -2.82 -11.19 4.79
N PRO A 69 -2.40 -10.06 4.17
CA PRO A 69 -2.60 -8.74 4.76
C PRO A 69 -4.08 -8.36 4.72
N ASP A 70 -4.52 -7.55 5.70
CA ASP A 70 -5.81 -6.85 5.63
C ASP A 70 -5.71 -5.53 4.83
N THR A 71 -4.48 -5.00 4.73
CA THR A 71 -4.20 -3.70 4.14
C THR A 71 -2.86 -3.74 3.41
N ILE A 72 -2.81 -3.23 2.18
CA ILE A 72 -1.57 -2.91 1.48
C ILE A 72 -1.25 -1.44 1.67
N PHE A 73 -0.04 -1.20 2.16
CA PHE A 73 0.55 0.11 2.21
C PHE A 73 1.47 0.33 1.01
N ASN A 74 1.09 1.27 0.14
CA ASN A 74 1.88 1.66 -1.01
C ASN A 74 2.51 3.04 -0.81
N LEU A 75 3.81 3.05 -0.50
CA LEU A 75 4.56 4.31 -0.35
C LEU A 75 4.91 4.91 -1.71
N HIS A 76 4.20 5.98 -2.05
CA HIS A 76 4.59 6.98 -3.04
C HIS A 76 4.83 6.46 -4.47
N ALA A 77 4.08 5.48 -4.94
CA ALA A 77 3.90 5.40 -6.38
C ALA A 77 3.12 6.67 -6.79
N THR A 78 3.79 7.59 -7.47
CA THR A 78 3.13 8.76 -8.06
C THR A 78 3.26 8.68 -9.57
N GLY A 79 2.19 8.99 -10.31
CA GLY A 79 2.22 8.97 -11.77
C GLY A 79 2.17 7.55 -12.35
N PRO A 80 2.94 7.24 -13.41
CA PRO A 80 2.80 6.00 -14.19
C PRO A 80 2.91 4.72 -13.35
N MET A 81 3.83 4.67 -12.38
CA MET A 81 4.08 3.47 -11.58
C MET A 81 2.86 3.11 -10.70
N LEU A 82 2.12 4.11 -10.19
CA LEU A 82 0.88 3.84 -9.45
C LEU A 82 -0.18 3.23 -10.36
N GLY A 83 -0.27 3.72 -11.60
CA GLY A 83 -1.17 3.17 -12.61
C GLY A 83 -0.85 1.71 -12.94
N VAL A 84 0.43 1.37 -13.12
CA VAL A 84 0.89 0.00 -13.34
C VAL A 84 0.51 -0.90 -12.16
N LEU A 85 0.85 -0.46 -10.93
CA LEU A 85 0.59 -1.22 -9.72
C LEU A 85 -0.90 -1.49 -9.51
N MET A 86 -1.74 -0.45 -9.57
CA MET A 86 -3.18 -0.59 -9.35
C MET A 86 -3.84 -1.42 -10.45
N LYS A 87 -3.44 -1.24 -11.72
CA LYS A 87 -3.95 -2.05 -12.83
C LYS A 87 -3.67 -3.53 -12.61
N GLN A 88 -2.44 -3.87 -12.22
CA GLN A 88 -2.05 -5.26 -12.04
C GLN A 88 -2.65 -5.88 -10.78
N ALA A 89 -2.83 -5.10 -9.71
CA ALA A 89 -3.59 -5.54 -8.53
C ALA A 89 -5.04 -5.91 -8.91
N ILE A 90 -5.68 -5.11 -9.77
CA ILE A 90 -7.03 -5.40 -10.30
C ILE A 90 -7.02 -6.66 -11.16
N GLU A 91 -6.05 -6.81 -12.07
CA GLU A 91 -5.92 -8.02 -12.91
C GLU A 91 -5.72 -9.30 -12.07
N LEU A 92 -5.10 -9.18 -10.90
CA LEU A 92 -4.87 -10.27 -9.96
C LEU A 92 -6.05 -10.51 -9.00
N GLY A 93 -7.10 -9.67 -9.03
CA GLY A 93 -8.25 -9.81 -8.13
C GLY A 93 -7.95 -9.47 -6.67
N VAL A 94 -7.05 -8.52 -6.42
CA VAL A 94 -6.70 -8.10 -5.06
C VAL A 94 -7.80 -7.19 -4.49
N GLU A 95 -8.46 -7.63 -3.41
CA GLU A 95 -9.61 -6.95 -2.78
C GLU A 95 -9.33 -6.39 -1.36
N VAL A 96 -8.05 -6.18 -1.00
CA VAL A 96 -7.68 -5.63 0.32
C VAL A 96 -7.71 -4.10 0.34
N ASN A 97 -7.69 -3.50 1.54
CA ASN A 97 -7.60 -2.05 1.67
C ASN A 97 -6.26 -1.53 1.16
N TRP A 98 -6.25 -0.38 0.48
CA TRP A 98 -5.02 0.27 0.00
C TRP A 98 -4.84 1.63 0.66
N ILE A 99 -3.65 1.89 1.19
CA ILE A 99 -3.27 3.18 1.80
C ILE A 99 -1.99 3.68 1.12
N SER A 100 -1.91 4.99 0.88
CA SER A 100 -0.70 5.62 0.31
C SER A 100 -0.39 6.96 0.95
N SER A 101 0.89 7.21 1.20
CA SER A 101 1.43 8.51 1.58
C SER A 101 1.68 9.32 0.30
N PHE A 102 1.17 10.55 0.22
CA PHE A 102 1.38 11.55 -0.84
C PHE A 102 1.38 11.06 -2.31
N GLY A 103 0.21 11.19 -2.93
CA GLY A 103 -0.12 10.82 -4.33
C GLY A 103 -1.63 10.58 -4.51
N ALA A 104 -2.31 10.15 -3.45
CA ALA A 104 -3.76 9.91 -3.38
C ALA A 104 -4.59 11.14 -2.97
N GLN A 105 -4.00 12.35 -2.93
CA GLN A 105 -4.72 13.60 -2.63
C GLN A 105 -5.59 14.10 -3.80
N ASN A 106 -5.66 13.35 -4.90
CA ASN A 106 -6.80 13.46 -5.80
C ASN A 106 -7.94 12.64 -5.17
N GLY A 107 -8.96 13.34 -4.67
CA GLY A 107 -10.21 12.79 -4.14
C GLY A 107 -10.91 11.68 -4.97
N PRO A 108 -10.63 11.45 -6.27
CA PRO A 108 -11.18 10.30 -6.97
C PRO A 108 -10.73 8.94 -6.43
N LEU A 109 -9.49 8.72 -5.96
CA LEU A 109 -9.05 7.35 -5.62
C LEU A 109 -9.65 6.83 -4.31
N ILE A 110 -9.71 7.66 -3.27
CA ILE A 110 -10.37 7.33 -1.99
C ILE A 110 -11.87 7.10 -2.20
N LYS A 111 -12.50 7.81 -3.14
CA LYS A 111 -13.94 7.67 -3.43
C LYS A 111 -14.27 6.54 -4.41
N THR A 112 -13.36 6.18 -5.32
CA THR A 112 -13.64 5.16 -6.35
C THR A 112 -13.77 3.78 -5.76
N MET A 113 -13.03 3.44 -4.69
CA MET A 113 -13.19 2.12 -4.05
C MET A 113 -14.49 2.02 -3.23
N LEU A 114 -14.93 3.11 -2.59
CA LEU A 114 -16.17 3.16 -1.80
C LEU A 114 -17.45 3.25 -2.65
N MET A 115 -17.37 3.74 -3.89
CA MET A 115 -18.55 3.92 -4.75
C MET A 115 -18.97 2.63 -5.48
N TRP A 116 -18.13 1.60 -5.48
CA TRP A 116 -18.38 0.32 -6.17
C TRP A 116 -18.84 -0.80 -5.23
N SER A 117 -18.85 -0.57 -3.92
CA SER A 117 -19.49 -1.47 -2.94
C SER A 117 -20.99 -1.15 -2.73
N MET A 118 -21.57 -0.26 -3.56
CA MET A 118 -22.97 0.18 -3.48
C MET A 118 -23.76 -0.10 -4.77
N VAL A 119 -23.40 -1.15 -5.51
CA VAL A 119 -24.23 -1.69 -6.60
C VAL A 119 -24.38 -3.19 -6.44
#